data_AF-A0A9W6IU35-F1
#
_entry.id   AF-A0A9W6IU35-F1
#
_cell.length_a   1.000
_cell.length_b   1.000
_cell.length_c   1.000
_cell.angle_alpha   90.00
_cell.angle_beta   90.00
_cell.angle_gamma   90.00
#
_symmetry.space_group_name_H-M   'P 1'
#
loop_
_entity.id
_entity.type
_entity.pdbx_description
1 polymer ?
#
loop_
_entity_poly.entity_id
_entity_poly.type
_entity_poly.pdbx_seq_one_letter_code
_entity_poly.pdbx_strand_id
1 'polypeptide(L)'
;MSAKWAPPPLPKSIVPSEAFDVGEPEKVGAIDFADDEIEINVGRPTIELVLVNTGDRPIQIGAHYHIAECNKAMAFDREAAFGMRLDIPSGTAVRFEPGQSRKVQLTGYAGRQVAYGMNNMTNGTLRSEIIKDLTIQKLKAHGYCFEGERYKVRERPDGRFAPKSAAKAGGKTSKTS
;
A
#
# COMPACT_ATOMS: atom_id res chain seq x y z
N MET A 1 -13.18 -55.72 50.05
CA MET A 1 -12.37 -54.91 49.11
C MET A 1 -13.30 -54.38 48.02
N SER A 2 -13.45 -53.07 47.89
CA SER A 2 -14.32 -52.45 46.87
C SER A 2 -13.60 -52.46 45.53
N ALA A 3 -14.14 -53.14 44.52
CA ALA A 3 -13.60 -53.13 43.18
C ALA A 3 -13.79 -51.72 42.58
N LYS A 4 -12.67 -51.06 42.27
CA LYS A 4 -12.64 -49.69 41.72
C LYS A 4 -13.26 -49.73 40.32
N TRP A 5 -14.41 -49.10 40.14
CA TRP A 5 -15.09 -49.03 38.85
C TRP A 5 -14.19 -48.38 37.79
N ALA A 6 -14.15 -48.99 36.60
CA ALA A 6 -13.48 -48.46 35.43
C ALA A 6 -14.49 -48.37 34.27
N PRO A 7 -14.47 -47.29 33.47
CA PRO A 7 -15.37 -47.15 32.35
C PRO A 7 -15.08 -48.24 31.30
N PRO A 8 -16.12 -48.74 30.61
CA PRO A 8 -15.92 -49.69 29.52
C PRO A 8 -15.04 -49.08 28.43
N PRO A 9 -14.22 -49.90 27.74
CA PRO A 9 -13.35 -49.40 26.69
C PRO A 9 -14.21 -48.76 25.60
N LEU A 10 -13.75 -47.60 25.10
CA LEU A 10 -14.42 -46.93 23.99
C LEU A 10 -14.49 -47.90 22.80
N PRO A 11 -15.65 -48.02 22.14
CA PRO A 11 -15.75 -48.82 20.93
C PRO A 11 -14.77 -48.28 19.89
N LYS A 12 -14.07 -49.18 19.20
CA LYS A 12 -13.20 -48.79 18.10
C LYS A 12 -14.07 -48.18 17.01
N SER A 13 -13.79 -46.94 16.62
CA SER A 13 -14.39 -46.34 15.43
C SER A 13 -13.94 -47.17 14.23
N ILE A 14 -14.88 -47.89 13.62
CA ILE A 14 -14.66 -48.61 12.37
C ILE A 14 -15.18 -47.67 11.29
N VAL A 15 -14.27 -46.97 10.62
CA VAL A 15 -14.61 -46.24 9.40
C VAL A 15 -14.64 -47.28 8.28
N PRO A 16 -15.78 -47.52 7.61
CA PRO A 16 -15.83 -48.43 6.47
C PRO A 16 -14.82 -47.98 5.42
N SER A 17 -14.10 -48.91 4.80
CA SER A 17 -13.21 -48.58 3.67
C SER A 17 -13.96 -47.84 2.56
N GLU A 18 -15.24 -48.20 2.39
CA GLU A 18 -16.17 -47.66 1.41
C GLU A 18 -16.65 -46.23 1.70
N ALA A 19 -16.40 -45.71 2.91
CA ALA A 19 -16.86 -44.37 3.31
C ALA A 19 -16.25 -43.24 2.47
N PHE A 20 -15.19 -43.54 1.70
CA PHE A 20 -14.51 -42.63 0.79
C PHE A 20 -14.54 -43.10 -0.67
N ASP A 21 -15.33 -44.12 -1.01
CA ASP A 21 -15.41 -44.70 -2.37
C ASP A 21 -16.23 -43.83 -3.35
N VAL A 22 -16.83 -42.74 -2.89
CA VAL A 22 -17.62 -41.82 -3.72
C VAL A 22 -16.93 -40.46 -3.87
N GLY A 23 -16.67 -40.08 -5.12
CA GLY A 23 -16.00 -38.83 -5.47
C GLY A 23 -14.48 -38.89 -5.39
N GLU A 24 -13.83 -37.76 -5.63
CA GLU A 24 -12.39 -37.59 -5.40
C GLU A 24 -12.22 -36.73 -4.13
N PRO A 25 -12.00 -37.33 -2.94
CA PRO A 25 -11.92 -36.59 -1.68
C PRO A 25 -10.82 -35.51 -1.69
N GLU A 26 -9.76 -35.72 -2.49
CA GLU A 26 -8.67 -34.78 -2.68
C GLU A 26 -9.06 -33.53 -3.50
N LYS A 27 -10.21 -33.55 -4.19
CA LYS A 27 -10.71 -32.45 -5.03
C LYS A 27 -11.88 -31.67 -4.44
N VAL A 28 -12.29 -31.96 -3.20
CA VAL A 28 -13.38 -31.21 -2.56
C VAL A 28 -12.93 -29.77 -2.31
N GLY A 29 -13.48 -28.84 -3.08
CA GLY A 29 -13.10 -27.42 -3.04
C GLY A 29 -11.88 -27.06 -3.90
N ALA A 30 -11.43 -27.97 -4.77
CA ALA A 30 -10.41 -27.66 -5.75
C ALA A 30 -10.90 -26.62 -6.76
N ILE A 31 -10.02 -25.69 -7.14
CA ILE A 31 -10.26 -24.69 -8.19
C ILE A 31 -9.23 -24.93 -9.27
N ASP A 32 -9.69 -25.35 -10.44
CA ASP A 32 -8.85 -25.49 -11.63
C ASP A 32 -8.75 -24.13 -12.32
N PHE A 33 -7.54 -23.58 -12.38
CA PHE A 33 -7.25 -22.31 -13.06
C PHE A 33 -6.75 -22.60 -14.49
N ALA A 34 -7.00 -21.66 -15.40
CA ALA A 34 -6.28 -21.63 -16.66
C ALA A 34 -4.82 -21.21 -16.42
N ASP A 35 -3.91 -21.61 -17.30
CA ASP A 35 -2.48 -21.27 -17.20
C ASP A 35 -2.19 -19.81 -17.60
N ASP A 36 -3.17 -19.12 -18.20
CA ASP A 36 -3.02 -17.76 -18.71
C ASP A 36 -3.06 -16.70 -17.59
N GLU A 37 -2.24 -15.66 -17.74
CA GLU A 37 -2.26 -14.50 -16.84
C GLU A 37 -3.43 -13.55 -17.17
N ILE A 38 -3.97 -12.90 -16.13
CA ILE A 38 -5.02 -11.90 -16.28
C ILE A 38 -4.38 -10.51 -16.31
N GLU A 39 -4.43 -9.86 -17.48
CA GLU A 39 -4.04 -8.46 -17.61
C GLU A 39 -5.09 -7.55 -16.92
N ILE A 40 -4.62 -6.70 -16.01
CA ILE A 40 -5.49 -5.78 -15.27
C ILE A 40 -5.44 -4.37 -15.88
N ASN A 41 -6.53 -3.61 -15.70
CA ASN A 41 -6.59 -2.18 -16.05
C ASN A 41 -6.34 -1.84 -17.54
N VAL A 42 -6.57 -2.81 -18.43
CA VAL A 42 -6.38 -2.69 -19.89
C VAL A 42 -7.12 -1.49 -20.48
N GLY A 43 -6.50 -0.85 -21.48
CA GLY A 43 -7.09 0.23 -22.27
C GLY A 43 -7.17 1.58 -21.56
N ARG A 44 -6.44 1.74 -20.44
CA ARG A 44 -6.42 2.98 -19.66
C ARG A 44 -5.12 3.75 -19.90
N PRO A 45 -5.17 5.09 -19.80
CA PRO A 45 -3.95 5.89 -19.81
C PRO A 45 -3.11 5.53 -18.57
N THR A 46 -1.85 5.22 -18.80
CA THR A 46 -0.87 4.94 -17.75
C THR A 46 0.25 5.97 -17.79
N ILE A 47 0.75 6.31 -16.60
CA ILE A 47 1.93 7.16 -16.43
C ILE A 47 2.85 6.54 -15.39
N GLU A 48 4.13 6.83 -15.48
CA GLU A 48 5.11 6.35 -14.51
C GLU A 48 5.72 7.52 -13.76
N LEU A 49 5.63 7.50 -12.43
CA LEU A 49 6.13 8.58 -11.58
C LEU A 49 7.02 8.03 -10.47
N VAL A 50 7.98 8.84 -10.03
CA VAL A 50 8.80 8.55 -8.86
C VAL A 50 8.16 9.20 -7.64
N LEU A 51 7.74 8.38 -6.68
CA LEU A 51 7.18 8.82 -5.41
C LEU A 51 8.25 8.71 -4.32
N VAL A 52 8.45 9.78 -3.56
CA VAL A 52 9.43 9.84 -2.49
C VAL A 52 8.74 10.13 -1.15
N ASN A 53 8.91 9.24 -0.17
CA ASN A 53 8.47 9.53 1.19
C ASN A 53 9.51 10.41 1.90
N THR A 54 9.19 11.69 2.08
CA THR A 54 10.09 12.64 2.77
C THR A 54 9.81 12.79 4.26
N GLY A 55 8.80 12.05 4.77
CA GLY A 55 8.42 12.04 6.17
C GLY A 55 9.30 11.14 7.03
N ASP A 56 8.98 11.09 8.33
CA ASP A 56 9.68 10.30 9.35
C ASP A 56 8.96 8.98 9.70
N ARG A 57 7.86 8.69 9.00
CA ARG A 57 6.99 7.53 9.23
C ARG A 57 6.69 6.79 7.93
N PRO A 58 6.46 5.47 8.00
CA PRO A 58 6.08 4.71 6.83
C PRO A 58 4.70 5.15 6.31
N ILE A 59 4.53 5.12 4.99
CA ILE A 59 3.29 5.50 4.30
C ILE A 59 2.90 4.34 3.39
N GLN A 60 1.62 3.94 3.45
CA GLN A 60 1.07 2.90 2.60
C GLN A 60 -0.11 3.47 1.81
N ILE A 61 -0.07 3.28 0.49
CA ILE A 61 -1.04 3.86 -0.45
C ILE A 61 -1.77 2.71 -1.15
N GLY A 62 -3.10 2.68 -1.06
CA GLY A 62 -3.94 1.64 -1.65
C GLY A 62 -4.20 1.81 -3.15
N ALA A 63 -4.59 0.73 -3.82
CA ALA A 63 -4.79 0.65 -5.26
C ALA A 63 -5.76 1.72 -5.83
N HIS A 64 -6.85 2.04 -5.13
CA HIS A 64 -7.92 2.94 -5.60
C HIS A 64 -7.92 4.33 -4.96
N TYR A 65 -6.82 4.71 -4.34
CA TYR A 65 -6.68 6.04 -3.75
C TYR A 65 -6.30 7.08 -4.82
N HIS A 66 -6.86 8.29 -4.72
CA HIS A 66 -6.53 9.38 -5.63
C HIS A 66 -5.13 9.91 -5.31
N ILE A 67 -4.16 9.62 -6.18
CA ILE A 67 -2.74 9.79 -5.85
C ILE A 67 -2.38 11.24 -5.59
N ALA A 68 -2.95 12.19 -6.33
CA ALA A 68 -2.73 13.62 -6.10
C ALA A 68 -3.07 14.08 -4.66
N GLU A 69 -3.96 13.36 -3.95
CA GLU A 69 -4.35 13.66 -2.56
C GLU A 69 -3.60 12.81 -1.53
N CYS A 70 -2.63 11.97 -1.93
CA CYS A 70 -1.93 11.13 -0.96
C CYS A 70 -1.14 11.97 0.05
N ASN A 71 -0.73 11.34 1.15
CA ASN A 71 -0.09 11.98 2.31
C ASN A 71 0.84 13.15 1.93
N LYS A 72 0.70 14.27 2.65
CA LYS A 72 1.46 15.52 2.46
C LYS A 72 2.97 15.33 2.41
N ALA A 73 3.49 14.31 3.10
CA ALA A 73 4.92 14.03 3.14
C ALA A 73 5.47 13.32 1.89
N MET A 74 4.60 12.87 0.98
CA MET A 74 5.01 12.29 -0.29
C MET A 74 5.32 13.40 -1.29
N ALA A 75 6.53 13.40 -1.83
CA ALA A 75 7.00 14.32 -2.86
C ALA A 75 7.01 13.61 -4.22
N PHE A 76 6.31 14.19 -5.20
CA PHE A 76 6.19 13.75 -6.59
C PHE A 76 5.40 14.82 -7.39
N ASP A 77 5.32 14.65 -8.71
CA ASP A 77 4.47 15.48 -9.56
C ASP A 77 2.98 15.19 -9.33
N ARG A 78 2.36 15.96 -8.45
CA ARG A 78 0.93 15.87 -8.13
C ARG A 78 0.03 16.36 -9.27
N GLU A 79 0.56 17.19 -10.15
CA GLU A 79 -0.19 17.72 -11.27
C GLU A 79 -0.36 16.65 -12.35
N ALA A 80 0.71 15.91 -12.67
CA ALA A 80 0.65 14.74 -13.53
C ALA A 80 -0.18 13.60 -12.92
N ALA A 81 -0.16 13.45 -11.59
CA ALA A 81 -0.92 12.41 -10.89
C ALA A 81 -2.42 12.73 -10.70
N PHE A 82 -2.91 13.88 -11.15
CA PHE A 82 -4.32 14.26 -10.99
C PHE A 82 -5.23 13.31 -11.79
N GLY A 83 -6.24 12.77 -11.13
CA GLY A 83 -7.16 11.80 -11.73
C GLY A 83 -6.56 10.42 -11.99
N MET A 84 -5.44 10.10 -11.32
CA MET A 84 -4.75 8.82 -11.41
C MET A 84 -4.79 8.05 -10.07
N ARG A 85 -4.67 6.72 -10.16
CA ARG A 85 -4.54 5.78 -9.04
C ARG A 85 -3.41 4.77 -9.31
N LEU A 86 -2.98 3.99 -8.32
CA LEU A 86 -1.93 2.98 -8.54
C LEU A 86 -2.42 1.89 -9.51
N ASP A 87 -1.56 1.52 -10.45
CA ASP A 87 -1.79 0.43 -11.38
C ASP A 87 -1.32 -0.90 -10.76
N ILE A 88 -2.06 -1.36 -9.76
CA ILE A 88 -1.77 -2.59 -9.01
C ILE A 88 -3.07 -3.39 -8.82
N PRO A 89 -2.99 -4.69 -8.45
CA PRO A 89 -4.16 -5.49 -8.19
C PRO A 89 -5.09 -4.86 -7.15
N SER A 90 -6.39 -4.95 -7.37
CA SER A 90 -7.38 -4.37 -6.46
C SER A 90 -7.24 -4.92 -5.03
N GLY A 91 -7.39 -4.05 -4.03
CA GLY A 91 -7.23 -4.42 -2.61
C GLY A 91 -5.79 -4.45 -2.11
N THR A 92 -4.79 -4.30 -3.00
CA THR A 92 -3.38 -4.21 -2.60
C THR A 92 -2.93 -2.76 -2.36
N ALA A 93 -1.70 -2.60 -1.86
CA ALA A 93 -1.13 -1.30 -1.55
C ALA A 93 0.39 -1.29 -1.74
N VAL A 94 0.94 -0.10 -2.00
CA VAL A 94 2.40 0.13 -2.05
C VAL A 94 2.84 0.80 -0.75
N ARG A 95 3.85 0.22 -0.11
CA ARG A 95 4.47 0.74 1.11
C ARG A 95 5.75 1.51 0.79
N PHE A 96 5.92 2.64 1.46
CA PHE A 96 7.09 3.51 1.40
C PHE A 96 7.66 3.70 2.82
N GLU A 97 8.89 3.26 3.03
CA GLU A 97 9.64 3.57 4.26
C GLU A 97 10.09 5.04 4.29
N PRO A 98 10.41 5.60 5.47
CA PRO A 98 10.94 6.97 5.56
C PRO A 98 12.18 7.17 4.68
N GLY A 99 12.15 8.19 3.81
CA GLY A 99 13.23 8.49 2.87
C GLY A 99 13.25 7.64 1.60
N GLN A 100 12.37 6.65 1.46
CA GLN A 100 12.35 5.76 0.32
C GLN A 100 11.76 6.45 -0.93
N SER A 101 12.48 6.36 -2.04
CA SER A 101 11.98 6.66 -3.38
C SER A 101 11.62 5.37 -4.12
N ARG A 102 10.47 5.34 -4.79
CA ARG A 102 10.08 4.22 -5.65
C ARG A 102 9.39 4.71 -6.91
N LYS A 103 9.75 4.10 -8.03
CA LYS A 103 9.06 4.28 -9.31
C LYS A 103 7.78 3.45 -9.31
N VAL A 104 6.64 4.06 -9.59
CA VAL A 104 5.33 3.40 -9.59
C VAL A 104 4.58 3.73 -10.88
N GLN A 105 3.82 2.76 -11.36
CA GLN A 105 2.87 2.98 -12.46
C GLN A 105 1.52 3.41 -11.90
N LEU A 106 0.94 4.42 -12.54
CA LEU A 106 -0.38 4.93 -12.25
C LEU A 106 -1.28 4.71 -13.45
N THR A 107 -2.55 4.46 -13.20
CA THR A 107 -3.60 4.31 -14.21
C THR A 107 -4.73 5.30 -13.96
N GLY A 108 -5.37 5.76 -15.03
CA GLY A 108 -6.49 6.70 -14.95
C GLY A 108 -7.72 6.14 -14.24
N TYR A 109 -8.42 7.01 -13.50
CA TYR A 109 -9.78 6.71 -13.05
C TYR A 109 -10.69 6.43 -14.24
N ALA A 110 -11.68 5.54 -14.06
CA ALA A 110 -12.74 5.31 -15.04
C ALA A 110 -14.11 5.67 -14.46
N GLY A 111 -15.18 5.31 -15.18
CA GLY A 111 -16.54 5.67 -14.84
C GLY A 111 -16.75 7.18 -15.01
N ARG A 112 -17.40 7.81 -14.02
CA ARG A 112 -17.69 9.24 -14.04
C ARG A 112 -16.45 10.12 -13.80
N GLN A 113 -15.32 9.53 -13.38
CA GLN A 113 -14.09 10.24 -13.06
C GLN A 113 -14.33 11.40 -12.08
N VAL A 114 -14.84 11.07 -10.90
CA VAL A 114 -15.14 12.05 -9.84
C VAL A 114 -14.53 11.55 -8.54
N ALA A 115 -13.84 12.43 -7.81
CA ALA A 115 -13.21 12.10 -6.53
C ALA A 115 -13.88 12.90 -5.40
N TYR A 116 -14.38 12.18 -4.38
CA TYR A 116 -15.01 12.74 -3.18
C TYR A 116 -14.48 12.06 -1.92
N GLY A 117 -14.34 12.82 -0.82
CA GLY A 117 -13.96 12.27 0.48
C GLY A 117 -12.47 12.46 0.76
N MET A 118 -11.65 11.47 0.42
CA MET A 118 -10.18 11.43 0.61
C MET A 118 -9.62 12.44 1.64
N ASN A 119 -8.95 13.50 1.17
CA ASN A 119 -8.49 14.61 2.01
C ASN A 119 -9.30 15.89 1.77
N ASN A 120 -10.46 15.78 1.15
CA ASN A 120 -11.39 16.86 0.86
C ASN A 120 -10.78 17.95 -0.04
N MET A 121 -9.78 17.61 -0.87
CA MET A 121 -9.05 18.58 -1.69
C MET A 121 -9.71 18.77 -3.06
N THR A 122 -10.09 17.67 -3.73
CA THR A 122 -10.66 17.70 -5.08
C THR A 122 -12.18 17.90 -5.08
N ASN A 123 -12.93 16.98 -4.44
CA ASN A 123 -14.40 16.99 -4.33
C ASN A 123 -15.14 17.37 -5.61
N GLY A 124 -14.78 16.73 -6.72
CA GLY A 124 -15.30 17.13 -8.01
C GLY A 124 -14.82 16.26 -9.15
N THR A 125 -15.20 16.67 -10.36
CA THR A 125 -14.82 15.97 -11.59
C THR A 125 -13.33 16.11 -11.86
N LEU A 126 -12.71 14.98 -12.23
CA LEU A 126 -11.31 14.86 -12.59
C LEU A 126 -11.05 15.27 -14.05
N ARG A 127 -12.12 15.58 -14.81
CA ARG A 127 -12.03 16.02 -16.22
C ARG A 127 -11.87 17.52 -16.39
N SER A 128 -12.15 18.30 -15.35
CA SER A 128 -12.15 19.76 -15.45
C SER A 128 -10.77 20.30 -15.07
N GLU A 129 -10.16 21.04 -16.00
CA GLU A 129 -8.91 21.77 -15.74
C GLU A 129 -9.07 22.79 -14.61
N ILE A 130 -10.23 23.46 -14.52
CA ILE A 130 -10.52 24.40 -13.44
C ILE A 130 -10.45 23.71 -12.07
N ILE A 131 -11.04 22.51 -11.96
CA ILE A 131 -11.00 21.74 -10.70
C ILE A 131 -9.59 21.24 -10.41
N LYS A 132 -8.85 20.81 -11.44
CA LYS A 132 -7.44 20.43 -11.32
C LYS A 132 -6.64 21.58 -10.71
N ASP A 133 -6.70 22.77 -11.30
CA ASP A 133 -5.95 23.94 -10.86
C ASP A 133 -6.32 24.35 -9.43
N LEU A 134 -7.63 24.39 -9.11
CA LEU A 134 -8.12 24.66 -7.76
C LEU A 134 -7.61 23.62 -6.75
N THR A 135 -7.57 22.35 -7.14
CA THR A 135 -7.06 21.26 -6.29
C THR A 135 -5.57 21.46 -6.03
N ILE A 136 -4.77 21.72 -7.07
CA ILE A 136 -3.32 21.94 -6.93
C ILE A 136 -3.03 23.17 -6.05
N GLN A 137 -3.78 24.26 -6.22
CA GLN A 137 -3.68 25.44 -5.36
C GLN A 137 -3.99 25.12 -3.89
N LYS A 138 -5.07 24.36 -3.62
CA LYS A 138 -5.40 23.91 -2.26
C LYS A 138 -4.32 23.01 -1.67
N LEU A 139 -3.78 22.07 -2.45
CA LEU A 139 -2.70 21.19 -2.00
C LEU A 139 -1.46 22.00 -1.60
N LYS A 140 -1.07 23.00 -2.41
CA LYS A 140 0.01 23.93 -2.07
C LYS A 140 -0.29 24.69 -0.77
N ALA A 141 -1.47 25.28 -0.64
CA ALA A 141 -1.88 26.03 0.54
C ALA A 141 -1.90 25.17 1.83
N HIS A 142 -2.22 23.88 1.72
CA HIS A 142 -2.26 22.94 2.83
C HIS A 142 -0.92 22.25 3.12
N GLY A 143 0.16 22.63 2.43
CA GLY A 143 1.52 22.17 2.68
C GLY A 143 1.78 20.71 2.25
N TYR A 144 1.17 20.28 1.16
CA TYR A 144 1.55 19.03 0.50
C TYR A 144 2.87 19.23 -0.24
N CYS A 145 3.78 18.26 -0.13
CA CYS A 145 5.03 18.29 -0.87
C CYS A 145 4.81 18.00 -2.35
N PHE A 146 5.41 18.83 -3.19
CA PHE A 146 5.56 18.60 -4.62
C PHE A 146 6.93 17.98 -4.92
N GLU A 147 7.18 17.66 -6.18
CA GLU A 147 8.45 17.09 -6.63
C GLU A 147 9.65 17.95 -6.16
N GLY A 148 10.66 17.29 -5.60
CA GLY A 148 11.85 17.95 -5.06
C GLY A 148 11.69 18.63 -3.71
N GLU A 149 10.45 18.79 -3.20
CA GLU A 149 10.21 19.39 -1.89
C GLU A 149 10.42 18.38 -0.75
N ARG A 150 10.72 18.88 0.44
CA ARG A 150 10.90 18.06 1.65
C ARG A 150 9.90 18.45 2.73
N TYR A 151 9.24 17.44 3.30
CA TYR A 151 8.27 17.66 4.36
C TYR A 151 8.94 18.18 5.63
N LYS A 152 8.39 19.27 6.19
CA LYS A 152 8.82 19.81 7.47
C LYS A 152 8.36 18.88 8.59
N VAL A 153 9.22 17.96 9.00
CA VAL A 153 9.01 17.12 10.17
C VAL A 153 9.08 18.01 11.42
N ARG A 154 8.02 18.03 12.22
CA ARG A 154 8.05 18.72 13.52
C ARG A 154 9.10 18.07 14.39
N GLU A 155 9.91 18.87 15.07
CA GLU A 155 10.78 18.34 16.12
C GLU A 155 9.92 17.60 17.14
N ARG A 156 10.34 16.38 17.49
CA ARG A 156 9.67 15.62 18.54
C ARG A 156 9.74 16.45 19.83
N PRO A 157 8.66 16.52 20.63
CA PRO A 157 8.71 17.19 21.94
C PRO A 157 9.88 16.67 22.80
N ASP A 158 10.16 15.37 22.69
CA ASP A 158 11.23 14.68 23.39
C ASP A 158 12.63 14.96 22.80
N GLY A 159 12.72 15.55 21.61
CA GLY A 159 13.99 15.88 20.94
C GLY A 159 14.85 16.88 21.72
N ARG A 160 14.21 17.71 22.57
CA ARG A 160 14.91 18.59 23.52
C ARG A 160 15.59 17.81 24.66
N PHE A 161 15.09 16.62 24.98
CA PHE A 161 15.57 15.76 26.07
C PHE A 161 16.35 14.54 25.56
N ALA A 162 16.27 14.25 24.27
CA ALA A 162 17.08 13.21 23.65
C ALA A 162 18.58 13.61 23.73
N PRO A 163 19.46 12.71 24.17
CA PRO A 163 20.89 12.98 24.11
C PRO A 163 21.26 13.24 22.64
N LYS A 164 21.91 14.37 22.37
CA LYS A 164 22.39 14.70 21.02
C LYS A 164 23.24 13.53 20.55
N SER A 165 22.79 12.78 19.56
CA SER A 165 23.60 11.69 18.99
C SER A 165 24.89 12.31 18.49
N ALA A 166 26.02 11.90 19.06
CA ALA A 166 27.35 12.34 18.65
C ALA A 166 27.46 12.18 17.14
N ALA A 167 27.74 13.29 16.45
CA ALA A 167 28.17 13.26 15.07
C ALA A 167 29.28 12.20 14.96
N LYS A 168 29.08 11.20 14.10
CA LYS A 168 30.05 10.15 13.85
C LYS A 168 31.28 10.81 13.19
N ALA A 169 32.22 11.24 14.03
CA ALA A 169 33.49 11.82 13.66
C ALA A 169 34.54 10.72 13.51
N GLY A 170 35.33 10.77 12.43
CA GLY A 170 36.56 10.01 12.21
C GLY A 170 36.33 8.61 11.61
N GLY A 171 36.84 8.28 10.42
CA GLY A 171 38.27 8.16 10.07
C GLY A 171 38.57 6.65 9.98
N LYS A 172 39.38 6.06 9.11
CA LYS A 172 40.53 6.48 8.29
C LYS A 172 40.70 5.45 7.17
N THR A 173 41.38 5.88 6.11
CA THR A 173 42.16 5.08 5.16
C THR A 173 42.92 3.91 5.78
N SER A 174 42.84 2.73 5.17
CA SER A 174 43.85 1.67 5.30
C SER A 174 44.43 1.33 3.91
N LYS A 175 45.66 1.79 3.71
CA LYS A 175 46.63 1.25 2.74
C LYS A 175 47.19 -0.08 3.27
N THR A 176 47.82 -0.82 2.35
CA THR A 176 48.74 -1.96 2.48
C THR A 176 48.17 -3.33 2.85
N SER A 177 48.05 -4.21 1.85
CA SER A 177 49.03 -5.27 1.57
C SER A 177 49.09 -5.50 0.07
#